data_AF-Q2MJC6-F1
#
_entry.id   AF-Q2MJC6-F1
#
_cell.length_a   1.000
_cell.length_b   1.000
_cell.length_c   1.000
_cell.angle_alpha   90.00
_cell.angle_beta   90.00
_cell.angle_gamma   90.00
#
_symmetry.space_group_name_H-M   'P 1'
#
loop_
_entity.id
_entity.type
_entity.pdbx_description
1 polymer ?
#
loop_
_entity_poly.entity_id
_entity_poly.type
_entity_poly.pdbx_seq_one_letter_code
_entity_poly.pdbx_strand_id
1 'polypeptide(L)'
;IVAELFSQGPRPAAMAVAGCSNWTSNFLVGMLFPYAEKLCGSYVFLIFLVFLVIFFVFTFFKVPETRGRTFEDISRGFEGQ
;
A
#
# COMPACT_ATOMS: atom_id res chain seq x y z
N ILE A 1 3.97 10.11 -0.39
CA ILE A 1 3.28 9.20 -1.35
C ILE A 1 1.79 9.51 -1.51
N VAL A 2 0.85 9.11 -0.63
CA VAL A 2 -0.60 9.30 -0.92
C VAL A 2 -0.96 10.78 -1.17
N ALA A 3 -0.43 11.71 -0.36
CA ALA A 3 -0.64 13.15 -0.59
C ALA A 3 0.00 13.70 -1.89
N GLU A 4 0.98 12.99 -2.45
CA GLU A 4 1.68 13.34 -3.71
C GLU A 4 0.95 12.79 -4.94
N LEU A 5 0.09 11.78 -4.77
CA LEU A 5 -0.66 11.13 -5.84
C LEU A 5 -1.99 11.82 -6.18
N PHE A 6 -2.48 12.72 -5.31
CA PHE A 6 -3.80 13.36 -5.47
C PHE A 6 -3.73 14.89 -5.44
N SER A 7 -4.50 15.52 -6.35
CA SER A 7 -4.73 16.97 -6.38
C SER A 7 -5.49 17.44 -5.13
N GLN A 8 -5.49 18.76 -4.84
CA GLN A 8 -5.99 19.29 -3.56
C GLN A 8 -7.43 18.88 -3.22
N GLY A 9 -8.32 18.72 -4.20
CA GLY A 9 -9.71 18.32 -4.00
C GLY A 9 -9.88 16.92 -3.40
N PRO A 10 -9.46 15.84 -4.09
CA PRO A 10 -9.63 14.47 -3.60
C PRO A 10 -8.66 14.07 -2.47
N ARG A 11 -7.63 14.86 -2.17
CA ARG A 11 -6.58 14.54 -1.20
C ARG A 11 -7.08 14.16 0.20
N PRO A 12 -8.02 14.89 0.84
CA PRO A 12 -8.48 14.53 2.19
C PRO A 12 -9.19 13.16 2.22
N ALA A 13 -10.01 12.86 1.22
CA ALA A 13 -10.70 11.58 1.11
C ALA A 13 -9.72 10.42 0.87
N ALA A 14 -8.76 10.60 -0.03
CA ALA A 14 -7.71 9.60 -0.30
C ALA A 14 -6.86 9.31 0.93
N MET A 15 -6.49 10.34 1.70
CA MET A 15 -5.74 10.19 2.95
C MET A 15 -6.56 9.47 4.02
N ALA A 16 -7.87 9.74 4.12
CA ALA A 16 -8.75 9.05 5.06
C ALA A 16 -8.87 7.56 4.74
N VAL A 17 -9.06 7.19 3.47
CA VAL A 17 -9.12 5.79 3.04
C VAL A 17 -7.79 5.09 3.27
N ALA A 18 -6.66 5.70 2.89
CA ALA A 18 -5.34 5.13 3.11
C ALA A 18 -5.05 4.93 4.61
N GLY A 19 -5.40 5.90 5.44
CA GLY A 19 -5.28 5.80 6.90
C GLY A 19 -6.15 4.69 7.47
N CYS A 20 -7.41 4.59 7.05
CA CYS A 20 -8.32 3.53 7.45
C CYS A 20 -7.77 2.15 7.06
N SER A 21 -7.38 1.96 5.80
CA SER A 21 -6.79 0.70 5.33
C SER A 21 -5.54 0.30 6.12
N ASN A 22 -4.68 1.26 6.47
CA ASN A 22 -3.50 1.00 7.28
C ASN A 22 -3.86 0.50 8.69
N TRP A 23 -4.78 1.20 9.37
CA TRP A 23 -5.21 0.82 10.71
C TRP A 23 -5.97 -0.50 10.74
N THR A 24 -6.85 -0.74 9.76
CA THR A 24 -7.55 -2.03 9.63
C THR A 24 -6.56 -3.17 9.39
N SER A 25 -5.55 -2.97 8.53
CA SER A 25 -4.53 -3.99 8.29
C SER A 25 -3.72 -4.29 9.55
N ASN A 26 -3.34 -3.27 10.32
CA ASN A 26 -2.65 -3.46 11.59
C ASN A 26 -3.49 -4.24 12.60
N PHE A 27 -4.78 -3.89 12.72
CA PHE A 27 -5.72 -4.60 13.58
C PHE A 27 -5.88 -6.07 13.19
N LEU A 28 -6.04 -6.35 11.89
CA LEU A 28 -6.16 -7.72 11.38
C LEU A 28 -4.88 -8.53 11.64
N VAL A 29 -3.71 -7.97 11.37
CA VAL A 29 -2.43 -8.64 11.68
C VAL A 29 -2.32 -8.89 13.18
N GLY A 30 -2.62 -7.91 14.03
CA GLY A 30 -2.58 -8.07 15.48
C GLY A 30 -3.50 -9.18 16.00
N MET A 31 -4.71 -9.30 15.44
CA MET A 31 -5.64 -10.36 15.85
C MET A 31 -5.30 -11.73 15.26
N LEU A 32 -4.84 -11.80 14.00
CA LEU A 32 -4.65 -13.06 13.29
C LEU A 32 -3.27 -13.67 13.51
N PHE A 33 -2.25 -12.86 13.86
CA PHE A 33 -0.88 -13.32 14.01
C PHE A 33 -0.71 -14.44 15.05
N PRO A 34 -1.32 -14.39 16.27
CA PRO A 34 -1.21 -15.49 17.23
C PRO A 34 -1.77 -16.81 16.71
N TYR A 35 -2.84 -16.77 15.91
CA TYR A 35 -3.41 -17.96 15.28
C TYR A 35 -2.49 -18.51 14.19
N ALA A 36 -1.93 -17.62 13.37
CA ALA A 36 -0.99 -17.98 12.31
C ALA A 36 0.32 -18.56 12.89
N GLU A 37 0.85 -17.98 13.96
CA GLU A 37 2.01 -18.50 14.70
C GLU A 37 1.71 -19.88 15.31
N LYS A 38 0.52 -20.08 15.89
CA LYS A 38 0.13 -21.37 16.44
C LYS A 38 0.05 -22.48 15.38
N LEU A 39 -0.38 -22.16 14.16
CA LEU A 39 -0.52 -23.11 13.06
C LEU A 39 0.81 -23.39 12.34
N CYS A 40 1.63 -22.36 12.12
CA CYS A 40 2.82 -22.43 11.27
C CYS A 40 4.13 -22.38 12.07
N GLY A 41 4.12 -22.09 13.36
CA GLY A 41 5.31 -21.85 14.17
C GLY A 41 6.22 -20.79 13.54
N SER A 42 7.52 -21.06 13.48
CA SER A 42 8.52 -20.17 12.87
C SER A 42 8.32 -19.95 11.36
N TYR A 43 7.54 -20.79 10.67
CA TYR A 43 7.24 -20.61 9.25
C TYR A 43 6.23 -19.48 8.98
N VAL A 44 5.62 -18.89 10.01
CA VAL A 44 4.69 -17.75 9.87
C VAL A 44 5.32 -16.58 9.11
N PHE A 45 6.63 -16.39 9.20
CA PHE A 45 7.36 -15.36 8.45
C PHE A 45 7.36 -15.58 6.94
N LEU A 46 7.19 -16.82 6.45
CA LEU A 46 7.05 -17.08 5.01
C LEU A 46 5.75 -16.49 4.45
N ILE A 47 4.70 -16.39 5.24
CA ILE A 47 3.45 -15.73 4.83
C ILE A 47 3.72 -14.25 4.57
N PHE A 48 4.47 -13.59 5.47
CA PHE A 48 4.89 -12.20 5.28
C PHE A 48 5.84 -12.05 4.08
N LEU A 49 6.74 -13.01 3.85
CA LEU A 49 7.61 -13.01 2.66
C LEU A 49 6.79 -13.04 1.36
N VAL A 50 5.76 -13.88 1.28
CA VAL A 50 4.87 -13.94 0.11
C VAL A 50 4.17 -12.59 -0.11
N PHE A 51 3.64 -11.97 0.95
CA PHE A 51 3.05 -10.63 0.84
C PHE A 51 4.07 -9.58 0.38
N LEU A 52 5.30 -9.61 0.89
CA LEU A 52 6.37 -8.70 0.46
C LEU A 52 6.69 -8.87 -1.02
N VAL A 53 6.77 -10.10 -1.54
CA VAL A 53 6.99 -10.35 -2.96
C VAL A 53 5.84 -9.82 -3.81
N ILE A 54 4.59 -10.04 -3.38
CA ILE A 54 3.41 -9.50 -4.07
C ILE A 54 3.46 -7.96 -4.11
N PHE A 55 3.73 -7.32 -2.97
CA PHE A 55 3.84 -5.86 -2.90
C PHE A 55 5.03 -5.33 -3.70
N PHE A 56 6.15 -6.04 -3.73
CA PHE A 56 7.30 -5.68 -4.55
C PHE A 56 6.94 -5.68 -6.04
N VAL A 57 6.30 -6.75 -6.53
CA VAL A 57 5.83 -6.85 -7.92
C VAL A 57 4.82 -5.75 -8.22
N PHE A 58 3.85 -5.52 -7.33
CA PHE A 58 2.87 -4.44 -7.49
C PHE A 58 3.56 -3.08 -7.57
N THR A 59 4.46 -2.77 -6.64
CA THR A 59 5.19 -1.50 -6.63
C THR A 59 5.99 -1.32 -7.92
N PHE A 60 6.69 -2.36 -8.38
CA PHE A 60 7.50 -2.29 -9.59
C PHE A 60 6.69 -2.00 -10.86
N PHE A 61 5.50 -2.59 -11.01
CA PHE A 61 4.70 -2.44 -12.23
C PHE A 61 3.64 -1.32 -12.17
N LYS A 62 3.10 -1.02 -10.98
CA LYS A 62 1.92 -0.15 -10.83
C LYS A 62 2.21 1.17 -10.13
N VAL A 63 3.29 1.28 -9.36
CA VAL A 63 3.61 2.53 -8.64
C VAL A 63 4.60 3.34 -9.47
N PRO A 64 4.18 4.43 -10.12
CA PRO A 64 5.09 5.31 -10.85
C PRO A 64 6.02 6.03 -9.87
N GLU A 65 7.25 6.27 -10.29
CA GLU A 65 8.22 7.05 -9.52
C GLU A 65 7.71 8.50 -9.36
N THR A 66 7.46 8.92 -8.12
CA THR A 66 6.93 10.26 -7.80
C THR A 66 8.03 11.28 -7.52
N ARG A 67 9.29 10.84 -7.35
CA ARG A 67 10.40 11.73 -6.98
C ARG A 67 10.78 12.66 -8.13
N GLY A 68 10.61 13.97 -7.91
CA GLY A 68 11.08 15.02 -8.82
C GLY A 68 10.13 15.35 -10.00
N ARG A 69 8.92 14.78 -10.02
CA ARG A 69 7.88 15.09 -11.02
C ARG A 69 6.84 16.05 -10.44
N THR A 70 6.30 16.93 -11.28
CA THR A 70 5.20 17.83 -10.87
C THR A 70 3.89 17.03 -10.77
N PHE A 71 2.94 17.51 -9.95
CA PHE A 71 1.62 16.88 -9.81
C PHE A 71 0.88 16.74 -11.16
N GLU A 72 1.10 17.68 -12.09
CA GLU A 72 0.54 17.70 -13.43
C GLU A 72 1.11 16.59 -14.34
N ASP A 73 2.41 16.30 -14.22
CA ASP A 73 3.05 15.20 -14.95
C ASP A 73 2.56 13.82 -14.47
N ILE A 74 2.25 13.72 -13.17
CA ILE A 74 1.70 12.51 -12.57
C ILE A 74 0.24 12.33 -12.99
N SER A 75 -0.61 13.37 -12.97
CA SER A 75 -2.02 13.22 -13.43
C SER A 75 -2.12 12.92 -14.93
N ARG A 76 -1.30 13.56 -15.78
CA ARG A 76 -1.25 13.25 -17.23
C ARG A 76 -0.84 11.80 -17.51
N GLY A 77 -0.01 11.19 -16.64
CA GLY A 77 0.36 9.78 -16.75
C GLY A 77 -0.80 8.82 -16.43
N PHE A 78 -1.79 9.24 -15.64
CA PHE A 78 -2.99 8.48 -15.32
C PHE A 78 -4.19 8.82 -16.23
N GLU A 79 -4.25 10.02 -16.81
CA GLU A 79 -5.31 10.47 -17.73
C GLU A 79 -5.02 10.14 -19.22
N GLY A 80 -3.83 9.66 -19.54
CA GLY A 80 -3.33 9.39 -20.90
C GLY A 80 -3.28 7.93 -21.33
N GLN A 81 -4.10 7.05 -20.74
CA GLN A 81 -4.45 5.73 -21.30
C GLN A 81 -5.95 5.60 -21.49
#